data_AF-A0A9X3N5Z6-F1
#
_entry.id   AF-A0A9X3N5Z6-F1
#
_cell.length_a   1.000
_cell.length_b   1.000
_cell.length_c   1.000
_cell.angle_alpha   90.00
_cell.angle_beta   90.00
_cell.angle_gamma   90.00
#
_symmetry.space_group_name_H-M   'P 1'
#
loop_
_entity.id
_entity.type
_entity.pdbx_description
1 polymer ?
#
loop_
_entity_poly.entity_id
_entity_poly.type
_entity_poly.pdbx_seq_one_letter_code
_entity_poly.pdbx_strand_id
1 'polypeptide(L)'
;MALIVLLVVLVALLAGALQQECGSASGGGSTPAGGLGGIAGTGLTRAQIETTRQSPYASDRRTAGTFDSTSYGPPWGGIQGAGISTSAGLRIKGGSPRWYIVAVDPVLVGHGQLVYLWPNPFDWKGPFLAADTGGAIQQYRIDFYDWRGRARQRAWGRRPTTLTLAPHDAGQTAQLAAIAGVGDCAPAAGDESGDALALPGTLGRVTIAPLANAVGKPIRPELLRFIAGVAGIAGRDLIITTGTNHSELTSSGNVSDHVVGLAGDFGSLANHFPLDGGFGTKLAAAGLRAAGVDAETAWRLAAAGGGHNVCHDGWRVQVIWRTGDHHDHVHIGLKHGCSFTGVQTFQI
;
A
#
# COMPACT_ATOMS: atom_id res chain seq x y z
N MET A 1 0.58 -44.63 -49.13
CA MET A 1 1.47 -43.82 -48.28
C MET A 1 0.83 -42.49 -47.86
N ALA A 2 0.38 -41.63 -48.78
CA ALA A 2 -0.22 -40.32 -48.43
C ALA A 2 -1.50 -40.41 -47.56
N LEU A 3 -2.36 -41.42 -47.78
CA LEU A 3 -3.58 -41.61 -46.98
C LEU A 3 -3.31 -42.05 -45.53
N ILE A 4 -2.22 -42.79 -45.32
CA ILE A 4 -1.82 -43.28 -43.98
C ILE A 4 -1.21 -42.14 -43.17
N VAL A 5 -0.43 -41.27 -43.81
CA VAL A 5 0.12 -40.06 -43.16
C VAL A 5 -0.99 -39.09 -42.76
N LEU A 6 -2.01 -38.91 -43.60
CA LEU A 6 -3.16 -38.05 -43.26
C LEU A 6 -3.96 -38.62 -42.08
N LEU A 7 -4.15 -39.94 -42.02
CA LEU A 7 -4.87 -40.58 -40.92
C LEU A 7 -4.10 -40.49 -39.59
N VAL A 8 -2.78 -40.66 -39.61
CA VAL A 8 -1.92 -40.53 -38.41
C VAL A 8 -1.88 -39.09 -37.91
N VAL A 9 -1.85 -38.10 -38.81
CA VAL A 9 -1.93 -36.67 -38.42
C VAL A 9 -3.33 -36.33 -37.88
N LEU A 10 -4.41 -36.87 -38.45
CA LEU A 10 -5.77 -36.65 -37.94
C LEU A 10 -5.96 -37.28 -36.55
N VAL A 11 -5.42 -38.49 -36.32
CA VAL A 11 -5.49 -39.17 -35.02
C VAL A 11 -4.61 -38.47 -33.97
N ALA A 12 -3.45 -37.94 -34.35
CA ALA A 12 -2.60 -37.14 -33.44
C ALA A 12 -3.24 -35.78 -33.08
N LEU A 13 -3.95 -35.14 -34.02
CA LEU A 13 -4.69 -33.90 -33.75
C LEU A 13 -5.98 -34.14 -32.94
N LEU A 14 -6.62 -35.31 -33.09
CA LEU A 14 -7.78 -35.71 -32.27
C LEU A 14 -7.38 -36.20 -30.87
N ALA A 15 -6.19 -36.80 -30.71
CA ALA A 15 -5.66 -37.17 -29.40
C ALA A 15 -5.12 -35.97 -28.58
N GLY A 16 -4.73 -34.88 -29.25
CA GLY A 16 -4.29 -33.63 -28.59
C GLY A 16 -5.42 -32.75 -28.06
N ALA A 17 -6.69 -33.06 -28.37
CA ALA A 17 -7.87 -32.28 -27.97
C ALA A 17 -8.66 -32.87 -26.78
N LEU A 18 -8.19 -33.96 -26.16
CA LEU A 18 -8.91 -34.68 -25.10
C LEU A 18 -8.14 -34.82 -23.77
N GLN A 19 -7.30 -33.85 -23.42
CA GLN A 19 -6.70 -33.77 -22.08
C GLN A 19 -6.83 -32.36 -21.49
N GLN A 20 -8.01 -32.06 -20.93
CA GLN A 20 -8.22 -31.44 -19.60
C GLN A 20 -9.68 -31.01 -19.43
N GLU A 21 -10.61 -31.97 -19.42
CA GLU A 21 -11.84 -31.81 -18.67
C GLU A 21 -11.59 -32.25 -17.23
N CYS A 22 -10.95 -31.39 -16.44
CA CYS A 22 -11.17 -31.44 -15.01
C CYS A 22 -12.59 -30.94 -14.77
N GLY A 23 -13.49 -31.86 -14.47
CA GLY A 23 -14.91 -31.64 -14.31
C GLY A 23 -15.21 -30.35 -13.57
N SER A 24 -15.95 -29.47 -14.24
CA SER A 24 -16.71 -28.43 -13.55
C SER A 24 -17.75 -29.16 -12.71
N ALA A 25 -17.44 -29.38 -11.44
CA ALA A 25 -18.46 -29.56 -10.44
C ALA A 25 -19.21 -28.22 -10.33
N SER A 26 -20.18 -28.02 -11.23
CA SER A 26 -21.27 -27.07 -11.04
C SER A 26 -22.16 -27.59 -9.91
N GLY A 27 -21.61 -27.59 -8.70
CA GLY A 27 -22.43 -27.52 -7.50
C GLY A 27 -23.13 -26.18 -7.54
N GLY A 28 -24.38 -26.17 -7.99
CA GLY A 28 -25.32 -25.06 -7.88
C GLY A 28 -25.66 -24.77 -6.42
N GLY A 29 -24.65 -24.50 -5.60
CA GLY A 29 -24.83 -23.85 -4.31
C GLY A 29 -25.26 -22.43 -4.62
N SER A 30 -26.52 -22.12 -4.30
CA SER A 30 -27.02 -20.75 -4.23
C SER A 30 -25.92 -19.87 -3.63
N THR A 31 -25.41 -18.91 -4.40
CA THR A 31 -24.43 -17.97 -3.88
C THR A 31 -25.07 -17.34 -2.65
N PRO A 32 -24.50 -17.49 -1.44
CA PRO A 32 -25.06 -16.83 -0.28
C PRO A 32 -25.18 -15.35 -0.60
N ALA A 33 -26.30 -14.74 -0.23
CA ALA A 33 -26.60 -13.34 -0.54
C ALA A 33 -25.35 -12.48 -0.26
N GLY A 34 -24.79 -11.86 -1.30
CA GLY A 34 -23.57 -11.05 -1.21
C GLY A 34 -22.32 -11.59 -1.90
N GLY A 35 -22.26 -12.85 -2.34
CA GLY A 35 -21.08 -13.36 -3.08
C GLY A 35 -20.94 -12.72 -4.48
N LEU A 36 -19.70 -12.45 -4.90
CA LEU A 36 -19.37 -11.78 -6.18
C LEU A 36 -19.02 -12.76 -7.31
N GLY A 37 -19.25 -14.06 -7.12
CA GLY A 37 -18.72 -15.11 -7.99
C GLY A 37 -17.21 -15.33 -7.80
N GLY A 38 -16.55 -15.99 -8.75
CA GLY A 38 -15.12 -16.32 -8.64
C GLY A 38 -14.82 -17.35 -7.54
N ILE A 39 -13.55 -17.44 -7.14
CA ILE A 39 -13.11 -18.40 -6.11
C ILE A 39 -13.77 -18.05 -4.77
N ALA A 40 -14.54 -18.98 -4.23
CA ALA A 40 -15.25 -18.85 -2.94
C ALA A 40 -16.13 -17.59 -2.82
N GLY A 41 -16.66 -17.07 -3.94
CA GLY A 41 -17.50 -15.87 -3.93
C GLY A 41 -16.75 -14.54 -3.75
N THR A 42 -15.41 -14.57 -3.79
CA THR A 42 -14.55 -13.38 -3.60
C THR A 42 -14.57 -12.38 -4.75
N GLY A 43 -15.05 -12.80 -5.93
CA GLY A 43 -14.93 -12.06 -7.20
C GLY A 43 -13.57 -12.25 -7.89
N LEU A 44 -12.62 -12.94 -7.27
CA LEU A 44 -11.28 -13.18 -7.83
C LEU A 44 -11.22 -14.47 -8.66
N THR A 45 -10.41 -14.45 -9.71
CA THR A 45 -10.06 -15.62 -10.51
C THR A 45 -8.89 -16.40 -9.86
N ARG A 46 -8.71 -17.67 -10.25
CA ARG A 46 -7.55 -18.47 -9.82
C ARG A 46 -6.22 -17.79 -10.18
N ALA A 47 -6.13 -17.22 -11.38
CA ALA A 47 -4.92 -16.54 -11.85
C ALA A 47 -4.56 -15.33 -10.96
N GLN A 48 -5.56 -14.58 -10.49
CA GLN A 48 -5.33 -13.42 -9.60
C GLN A 48 -4.85 -13.86 -8.21
N ILE A 49 -5.42 -14.93 -7.66
CA ILE A 49 -4.93 -15.51 -6.40
C ILE A 49 -3.47 -15.97 -6.58
N GLU A 50 -3.15 -16.59 -7.71
CA GLU A 50 -1.78 -17.04 -7.99
C GLU A 50 -0.80 -15.87 -8.14
N THR A 51 -1.18 -14.80 -8.85
CA THR A 51 -0.40 -13.56 -8.88
C THR A 51 -0.14 -13.02 -7.47
N THR A 52 -1.14 -13.09 -6.58
CA THR A 52 -1.01 -12.63 -5.19
C THR A 52 0.02 -13.47 -4.42
N ARG A 53 0.08 -14.79 -4.69
CA ARG A 53 1.06 -15.72 -4.10
C ARG A 53 2.48 -15.54 -4.61
N GLN A 54 2.68 -14.79 -5.68
CA GLN A 54 4.01 -14.41 -6.19
C GLN A 54 4.51 -13.09 -5.57
N SER A 55 3.71 -12.46 -4.70
CA SER A 55 4.10 -11.25 -3.97
C SER A 55 5.29 -11.52 -3.03
N PRO A 56 6.18 -10.54 -2.80
CA PRO A 56 7.24 -10.66 -1.78
C PRO A 56 6.73 -10.88 -0.35
N TYR A 57 5.43 -10.65 -0.13
CA TYR A 57 4.76 -10.84 1.16
C TYR A 57 3.95 -12.15 1.23
N ALA A 58 4.07 -13.01 0.22
CA ALA A 58 3.38 -14.30 0.20
C ALA A 58 3.95 -15.25 1.25
N SER A 59 3.06 -15.89 2.02
CA SER A 59 3.40 -16.98 2.93
C SER A 59 2.14 -17.75 3.32
N ASP A 60 2.32 -18.91 3.96
CA ASP A 60 1.20 -19.73 4.47
C ASP A 60 0.69 -19.31 5.85
N ARG A 61 1.22 -18.21 6.40
CA ARG A 61 0.84 -17.72 7.74
C ARG A 61 -0.59 -17.20 7.74
N ARG A 62 -1.37 -17.63 8.74
CA ARG A 62 -2.72 -17.16 9.03
C ARG A 62 -2.95 -17.16 10.53
N THR A 63 -2.84 -15.99 11.15
CA THR A 63 -3.04 -15.84 12.60
C THR A 63 -4.49 -15.46 12.89
N ALA A 64 -5.24 -16.37 13.51
CA ALA A 64 -6.60 -16.10 13.98
C ALA A 64 -6.58 -15.17 15.21
N GLY A 65 -7.63 -14.38 15.40
CA GLY A 65 -7.72 -13.46 16.53
C GLY A 65 -8.64 -12.27 16.28
N THR A 66 -8.63 -11.33 17.22
CA THR A 66 -9.34 -10.05 17.06
C THR A 66 -8.39 -9.01 16.51
N PHE A 67 -8.80 -8.39 15.42
CA PHE A 67 -8.09 -7.35 14.71
C PHE A 67 -8.88 -6.05 14.80
N ASP A 68 -8.18 -4.94 14.92
CA ASP A 68 -8.77 -3.62 14.80
C ASP A 68 -8.80 -3.23 13.31
N SER A 69 -10.00 -3.03 12.78
CA SER A 69 -10.24 -2.90 11.35
C SER A 69 -10.67 -1.50 10.94
N THR A 70 -10.26 -1.11 9.74
CA THR A 70 -10.76 0.06 9.01
C THR A 70 -11.23 -0.37 7.63
N SER A 71 -11.61 0.60 6.79
CA SER A 71 -11.74 0.34 5.36
C SER A 71 -10.99 1.39 4.55
N TYR A 72 -10.35 0.93 3.48
CA TYR A 72 -9.77 1.76 2.44
C TYR A 72 -10.59 1.65 1.17
N GLY A 73 -10.34 2.54 0.22
CA GLY A 73 -10.99 2.48 -1.08
C GLY A 73 -9.98 2.85 -2.15
N PRO A 74 -10.28 2.53 -3.42
CA PRO A 74 -9.48 3.04 -4.52
C PRO A 74 -9.55 4.56 -4.56
N PRO A 75 -8.63 5.24 -5.27
CA PRO A 75 -8.68 6.69 -5.41
C PRO A 75 -10.03 7.11 -6.00
N TRP A 76 -10.90 7.72 -5.20
CA TRP A 76 -12.28 8.08 -5.58
C TRP A 76 -12.38 9.36 -6.42
N GLY A 77 -11.42 9.60 -7.30
CA GLY A 77 -11.33 10.86 -8.05
C GLY A 77 -10.86 12.06 -7.21
N GLY A 78 -10.23 11.83 -6.05
CA GLY A 78 -9.47 12.82 -5.28
C GLY A 78 -7.99 12.43 -5.16
N ILE A 79 -7.12 13.35 -4.72
CA ILE A 79 -5.64 13.17 -4.54
C ILE A 79 -5.27 11.95 -3.69
N GLN A 80 -6.21 11.44 -2.90
CA GLN A 80 -5.97 10.54 -1.78
C GLN A 80 -5.52 9.14 -2.21
N GLY A 81 -4.22 8.88 -1.99
CA GLY A 81 -3.63 7.57 -1.72
C GLY A 81 -3.19 6.75 -2.93
N ALA A 82 -2.01 6.15 -2.79
CA ALA A 82 -1.49 5.09 -3.66
C ALA A 82 -2.54 3.97 -3.84
N GLY A 83 -2.67 3.46 -5.07
CA GLY A 83 -3.43 2.24 -5.29
C GLY A 83 -4.22 2.20 -6.59
N ILE A 84 -3.55 2.34 -7.74
CA ILE A 84 -4.08 1.70 -8.96
C ILE A 84 -3.90 0.18 -8.89
N SER A 85 -3.08 -0.30 -7.95
CA SER A 85 -2.83 -1.70 -7.64
C SER A 85 -2.60 -1.91 -6.15
N THR A 86 -2.93 -3.10 -5.65
CA THR A 86 -2.50 -3.57 -4.33
C THR A 86 -0.99 -3.86 -4.34
N SER A 87 -0.39 -3.97 -3.15
CA SER A 87 0.99 -4.43 -2.97
C SER A 87 1.25 -5.89 -3.38
N ALA A 88 0.20 -6.67 -3.63
CA ALA A 88 0.30 -7.97 -4.32
C ALA A 88 0.18 -7.90 -5.85
N GLY A 89 0.05 -6.69 -6.41
CA GLY A 89 0.02 -6.46 -7.87
C GLY A 89 -1.37 -6.53 -8.51
N LEU A 90 -2.45 -6.64 -7.72
CA LEU A 90 -3.81 -6.65 -8.24
C LEU A 90 -4.29 -5.25 -8.55
N ARG A 91 -4.71 -4.96 -9.79
CA ARG A 91 -5.21 -3.62 -10.17
C ARG A 91 -6.60 -3.35 -9.59
N ILE A 92 -6.77 -2.20 -8.92
CA ILE A 92 -7.98 -1.80 -8.19
C ILE A 92 -8.50 -0.39 -8.58
N LYS A 93 -8.39 0.00 -9.85
CA LYS A 93 -8.71 1.37 -10.30
C LYS A 93 -10.22 1.69 -10.31
N GLY A 94 -10.62 2.74 -9.58
CA GLY A 94 -11.93 3.41 -9.76
C GLY A 94 -13.14 2.61 -9.29
N GLY A 95 -13.02 1.85 -8.19
CA GLY A 95 -14.12 1.02 -7.66
C GLY A 95 -14.35 -0.25 -8.47
N SER A 96 -13.47 -0.52 -9.44
CA SER A 96 -13.44 -1.73 -10.25
C SER A 96 -12.03 -2.33 -10.20
N PRO A 97 -11.90 -3.65 -10.13
CA PRO A 97 -12.97 -4.64 -9.96
C PRO A 97 -13.48 -4.73 -8.52
N ARG A 98 -14.64 -5.38 -8.36
CA ARG A 98 -15.28 -5.63 -7.06
C ARG A 98 -14.74 -6.94 -6.50
N TRP A 99 -13.94 -6.88 -5.45
CA TRP A 99 -13.32 -8.06 -4.84
C TRP A 99 -13.29 -7.98 -3.33
N TYR A 100 -13.63 -9.07 -2.66
CA TYR A 100 -13.38 -9.23 -1.24
C TYR A 100 -11.88 -9.43 -0.99
N ILE A 101 -11.14 -8.33 -0.86
CA ILE A 101 -9.73 -8.30 -0.47
C ILE A 101 -9.52 -7.47 0.80
N VAL A 102 -8.41 -7.74 1.48
CA VAL A 102 -7.98 -6.99 2.66
C VAL A 102 -6.50 -6.65 2.61
N ALA A 103 -6.16 -5.51 3.19
CA ALA A 103 -4.82 -5.18 3.61
C ALA A 103 -4.55 -5.79 4.98
N VAL A 104 -3.37 -6.40 5.15
CA VAL A 104 -2.95 -7.09 6.38
C VAL A 104 -1.49 -6.78 6.73
N ASP A 105 -1.08 -7.13 7.95
CA ASP A 105 0.33 -7.31 8.28
C ASP A 105 0.81 -8.68 7.77
N PRO A 106 1.75 -8.74 6.81
CA PRO A 106 2.29 -9.99 6.26
C PRO A 106 2.97 -10.90 7.29
N VAL A 107 3.40 -10.37 8.43
CA VAL A 107 3.98 -11.17 9.52
C VAL A 107 2.93 -12.09 10.14
N LEU A 108 1.68 -11.63 10.23
CA LEU A 108 0.56 -12.39 10.82
C LEU A 108 -0.28 -13.14 9.78
N VAL A 109 -0.47 -12.55 8.59
CA VAL A 109 -1.27 -13.13 7.51
C VAL A 109 -0.54 -12.91 6.17
N GLY A 110 -0.04 -13.98 5.57
CA GLY A 110 0.67 -13.89 4.29
C GLY A 110 -0.25 -13.48 3.12
N HIS A 111 0.31 -12.84 2.10
CA HIS A 111 -0.40 -12.61 0.85
C HIS A 111 -0.79 -13.93 0.18
N GLY A 112 -1.95 -13.94 -0.49
CA GLY A 112 -2.47 -15.11 -1.20
C GLY A 112 -3.35 -16.03 -0.34
N GLN A 113 -3.53 -15.69 0.93
CA GLN A 113 -4.36 -16.44 1.87
C GLN A 113 -5.82 -15.98 1.85
N LEU A 114 -6.74 -16.95 1.90
CA LEU A 114 -8.15 -16.68 2.15
C LEU A 114 -8.43 -16.73 3.65
N VAL A 115 -9.05 -15.69 4.18
CA VAL A 115 -9.38 -15.52 5.61
C VAL A 115 -10.83 -15.10 5.80
N TYR A 116 -11.45 -15.47 6.92
CA TYR A 116 -12.85 -15.14 7.21
C TYR A 116 -12.92 -14.06 8.28
N LEU A 117 -13.59 -12.93 7.97
CA LEU A 117 -13.58 -11.73 8.80
C LEU A 117 -15.00 -11.29 9.17
N TRP A 118 -15.25 -11.16 10.48
CA TRP A 118 -16.55 -10.73 10.97
C TRP A 118 -16.47 -9.92 12.27
N PRO A 119 -17.25 -8.84 12.45
CA PRO A 119 -18.08 -8.17 11.44
C PRO A 119 -17.23 -7.46 10.38
N ASN A 120 -17.80 -7.19 9.21
CA ASN A 120 -17.12 -6.48 8.11
C ASN A 120 -18.08 -5.50 7.41
N PRO A 121 -17.57 -4.53 6.63
CA PRO A 121 -18.40 -3.47 6.08
C PRO A 121 -19.40 -3.95 5.02
N PHE A 122 -19.29 -5.18 4.53
CA PHE A 122 -20.13 -5.74 3.47
C PHE A 122 -21.24 -6.63 3.97
N ASP A 123 -21.28 -6.93 5.28
CA ASP A 123 -22.16 -7.98 5.82
C ASP A 123 -21.93 -9.34 5.13
N TRP A 124 -20.72 -9.57 4.60
CA TRP A 124 -20.36 -10.75 3.81
C TRP A 124 -19.73 -11.82 4.69
N LYS A 125 -20.28 -13.04 4.70
CA LYS A 125 -19.78 -14.13 5.56
C LYS A 125 -18.69 -15.02 4.95
N GLY A 126 -18.46 -14.90 3.64
CA GLY A 126 -17.41 -15.67 2.98
C GLY A 126 -16.01 -15.07 3.18
N PRO A 127 -15.00 -15.64 2.51
CA PRO A 127 -13.63 -15.24 2.73
C PRO A 127 -13.27 -13.92 2.04
N PHE A 128 -12.16 -13.35 2.50
CA PHE A 128 -11.42 -12.25 1.87
C PHE A 128 -10.03 -12.74 1.50
N LEU A 129 -9.48 -12.28 0.38
CA LEU A 129 -8.08 -12.52 0.01
C LEU A 129 -7.18 -11.48 0.66
N ALA A 130 -6.19 -11.93 1.44
CA ALA A 130 -5.07 -11.09 1.84
C ALA A 130 -4.21 -10.77 0.61
N ALA A 131 -4.34 -9.55 0.09
CA ALA A 131 -3.72 -9.15 -1.16
C ALA A 131 -3.11 -7.76 -1.11
N ASP A 132 -3.10 -7.14 0.06
CA ASP A 132 -2.53 -5.83 0.24
C ASP A 132 -1.88 -5.70 1.62
N THR A 133 -1.08 -4.66 1.76
CA THR A 133 -0.47 -4.23 3.01
C THR A 133 -0.23 -2.73 2.92
N GLY A 134 -0.05 -2.07 4.06
CA GLY A 134 0.10 -0.63 4.11
C GLY A 134 0.78 -0.20 5.39
N GLY A 135 1.30 1.02 5.39
CA GLY A 135 2.11 1.50 6.51
C GLY A 135 1.39 1.48 7.87
N ALA A 136 0.08 1.76 7.85
CA ALA A 136 -0.77 1.76 9.03
C ALA A 136 -1.36 0.38 9.40
N ILE A 137 -1.08 -0.67 8.62
CA ILE A 137 -1.64 -2.01 8.78
C ILE A 137 -0.59 -2.95 9.37
N GLN A 138 -0.36 -2.81 10.68
CA GLN A 138 0.63 -3.56 11.45
C GLN A 138 -0.04 -4.35 12.57
N GLN A 139 0.59 -5.45 12.97
CA GLN A 139 0.12 -6.35 14.01
C GLN A 139 -1.35 -6.75 13.75
N TYR A 140 -2.20 -6.65 14.77
CA TYR A 140 -3.61 -6.96 14.70
C TYR A 140 -4.43 -5.84 14.04
N ARG A 141 -3.99 -5.31 12.90
CA ARG A 141 -4.71 -4.33 12.06
C ARG A 141 -5.12 -4.94 10.72
N ILE A 142 -6.33 -4.62 10.27
CA ILE A 142 -6.86 -5.02 8.96
C ILE A 142 -7.50 -3.81 8.28
N ASP A 143 -7.39 -3.73 6.95
CA ASP A 143 -8.13 -2.76 6.16
C ASP A 143 -8.95 -3.44 5.07
N PHE A 144 -10.27 -3.21 5.06
CA PHE A 144 -11.14 -3.74 4.01
C PHE A 144 -11.08 -2.86 2.76
N TYR A 145 -10.83 -3.45 1.59
CA TYR A 145 -10.98 -2.74 0.32
C TYR A 145 -12.47 -2.55 0.03
N ASP A 146 -13.00 -1.35 0.27
CA ASP A 146 -14.39 -1.00 0.05
C ASP A 146 -14.60 -0.32 -1.31
N TRP A 147 -15.01 -1.08 -2.33
CA TRP A 147 -15.29 -0.55 -3.67
C TRP A 147 -16.66 0.17 -3.80
N ARG A 148 -17.41 0.35 -2.72
CA ARG A 148 -18.78 0.94 -2.77
C ARG A 148 -18.82 2.46 -2.60
N GLY A 149 -17.67 3.11 -2.48
CA GLY A 149 -17.52 4.56 -2.44
C GLY A 149 -17.04 5.12 -1.10
N ARG A 150 -16.48 6.33 -1.13
CA ARG A 150 -15.93 7.03 0.06
C ARG A 150 -16.93 7.13 1.22
N ALA A 151 -18.22 7.32 0.92
CA ALA A 151 -19.25 7.40 1.96
C ALA A 151 -19.41 6.07 2.73
N ARG A 152 -19.39 4.92 2.03
CA ARG A 152 -19.48 3.59 2.65
C ARG A 152 -18.21 3.26 3.43
N GLN A 153 -17.06 3.56 2.84
CA GLN A 153 -15.77 3.43 3.50
C GLN A 153 -15.73 4.20 4.84
N ARG A 154 -16.11 5.48 4.84
CA ARG A 154 -16.14 6.30 6.07
C ARG A 154 -17.16 5.81 7.08
N ALA A 155 -18.31 5.29 6.62
CA ALA A 155 -19.36 4.76 7.49
C ALA A 155 -18.92 3.51 8.27
N TRP A 156 -17.95 2.75 7.76
CA TRP A 156 -17.33 1.67 8.54
C TRP A 156 -16.57 2.23 9.74
N GLY A 157 -15.73 3.23 9.55
CA GLY A 157 -14.89 3.76 10.63
C GLY A 157 -13.88 2.72 11.14
N ARG A 158 -13.51 2.82 12.43
CA ARG A 158 -12.56 1.93 13.10
C ARG A 158 -13.30 1.01 14.07
N ARG A 159 -13.18 -0.31 13.91
CA ARG A 159 -13.97 -1.32 14.64
C ARG A 159 -13.22 -2.65 14.79
N PRO A 160 -13.44 -3.41 15.87
CA PRO A 160 -12.92 -4.78 15.94
C PRO A 160 -13.59 -5.69 14.90
N THR A 161 -12.79 -6.58 14.30
CA THR A 161 -13.21 -7.73 13.48
C THR A 161 -12.47 -8.97 13.98
N THR A 162 -13.10 -10.13 13.93
CA THR A 162 -12.47 -11.40 14.25
C THR A 162 -12.07 -12.12 12.95
N LEU A 163 -10.79 -12.51 12.87
CA LEU A 163 -10.26 -13.37 11.83
C LEU A 163 -10.36 -14.83 12.28
N THR A 164 -11.02 -15.66 11.47
CA THR A 164 -11.06 -17.11 11.62
C THR A 164 -10.49 -17.81 10.38
N LEU A 165 -9.98 -19.03 10.57
CA LEU A 165 -9.43 -19.86 9.49
C LEU A 165 -10.50 -20.64 8.72
N ALA A 166 -11.73 -20.64 9.25
CA ALA A 166 -12.90 -21.31 8.70
C ALA A 166 -14.12 -20.36 8.73
N PRO A 167 -15.18 -20.64 7.94
CA PRO A 167 -16.40 -19.83 7.93
C PRO A 167 -17.00 -19.66 9.32
N HIS A 168 -17.51 -18.47 9.62
CA HIS A 168 -18.10 -18.13 10.94
C HIS A 168 -19.31 -18.98 11.32
N ASP A 169 -19.98 -19.60 10.35
CA ASP A 169 -21.15 -20.45 10.55
C ASP A 169 -20.81 -21.96 10.53
N ALA A 170 -19.53 -22.34 10.42
CA ALA A 170 -19.08 -23.74 10.35
C ALA A 170 -18.93 -24.45 11.72
N GLY A 171 -19.45 -23.87 12.80
CA GLY A 171 -19.44 -24.47 14.14
C GLY A 171 -18.75 -23.59 15.19
N GLN A 172 -19.51 -22.64 15.76
CA GLN A 172 -19.13 -21.95 16.99
C GLN A 172 -19.18 -22.91 18.19
N THR A 173 -18.18 -23.78 18.36
CA THR A 173 -17.98 -24.50 19.64
C THR A 173 -16.52 -24.80 20.00
N ALA A 174 -15.52 -24.42 19.21
CA ALA A 174 -14.13 -24.78 19.54
C ALA A 174 -13.13 -23.68 19.15
N GLN A 175 -13.01 -22.63 19.98
CA GLN A 175 -11.76 -21.91 20.31
C GLN A 175 -12.06 -20.55 20.93
N LEU A 176 -12.51 -20.57 22.18
CA LEU A 176 -12.50 -19.41 23.08
C LEU A 176 -11.57 -19.65 24.29
N ALA A 177 -10.65 -20.61 24.20
CA ALA A 177 -9.85 -21.09 25.33
C ALA A 177 -8.32 -21.12 25.10
N ALA A 178 -7.77 -20.23 24.28
CA ALA A 178 -6.31 -20.13 24.10
C ALA A 178 -5.78 -18.68 24.20
N ILE A 179 -6.42 -17.86 25.05
CA ILE A 179 -5.92 -16.55 25.47
C ILE A 179 -5.30 -16.72 26.86
N ALA A 180 -4.07 -17.21 26.92
CA ALA A 180 -3.19 -17.11 28.11
C ALA A 180 -1.74 -17.39 27.67
N GLY A 181 -1.03 -16.31 27.33
CA GLY A 181 0.37 -16.39 26.89
C GLY A 181 0.89 -15.05 26.38
N VAL A 182 0.60 -13.97 27.10
CA VAL A 182 1.24 -12.67 26.85
C VAL A 182 2.66 -12.77 27.40
N GLY A 183 3.61 -13.00 26.50
CA GLY A 183 5.03 -12.78 26.77
C GLY A 183 5.37 -11.35 26.38
N ASP A 184 5.61 -10.51 27.39
CA ASP A 184 6.12 -9.15 27.22
C ASP A 184 7.51 -9.20 26.58
N CYS A 185 7.61 -8.73 25.34
CA CYS A 185 8.88 -8.28 24.77
C CYS A 185 8.81 -6.77 24.65
N ALA A 186 9.40 -6.08 25.63
CA ALA A 186 9.66 -4.65 25.57
C ALA A 186 10.47 -4.30 24.31
N PRO A 187 10.17 -3.20 23.61
CA PRO A 187 11.00 -2.74 22.51
C PRO A 187 12.35 -2.28 23.06
N ALA A 188 13.42 -2.68 22.38
CA ALA A 188 14.77 -2.20 22.67
C ALA A 188 14.81 -0.67 22.48
N ALA A 189 15.12 0.03 23.57
CA ALA A 189 15.52 1.42 23.53
C ALA A 189 16.96 1.53 22.98
N GLY A 190 17.19 2.56 22.17
CA GLY A 190 18.52 3.12 21.96
C GLY A 190 18.98 3.16 20.51
N ASP A 191 18.65 4.26 19.81
CA ASP A 191 19.72 5.08 19.26
C ASP A 191 19.28 6.55 19.27
N GLU A 192 19.57 7.23 20.39
CA GLU A 192 19.46 8.68 20.54
C GLU A 192 20.62 9.38 19.81
N SER A 193 20.79 9.12 18.51
CA SER A 193 21.71 9.92 17.69
C SER A 193 21.03 11.24 17.31
N GLY A 194 20.99 12.16 18.28
CA GLY A 194 20.80 13.60 18.15
C GLY A 194 19.67 14.09 17.25
N ASP A 195 18.77 14.89 17.81
CA ASP A 195 17.79 15.70 17.06
C ASP A 195 18.43 16.72 16.09
N ALA A 196 19.77 16.82 16.06
CA ALA A 196 20.48 17.60 15.07
C ALA A 196 20.40 16.96 13.68
N LEU A 197 19.92 17.75 12.71
CA LEU A 197 20.08 17.42 11.28
C LEU A 197 21.56 17.49 10.91
N ALA A 198 22.06 16.52 10.15
CA ALA A 198 23.43 16.55 9.65
C ALA A 198 23.65 17.75 8.69
N LEU A 199 24.90 18.16 8.50
CA LEU A 199 25.25 19.20 7.55
C LEU A 199 24.92 18.73 6.10
N PRO A 200 24.42 19.62 5.23
CA PRO A 200 24.26 19.30 3.81
C PRO A 200 25.62 18.90 3.20
N GLY A 201 25.59 17.93 2.28
CA GLY A 201 26.75 17.55 1.47
C GLY A 201 27.08 16.06 1.45
N THR A 202 26.70 15.31 2.48
CA THR A 202 26.79 13.85 2.46
C THR A 202 25.53 13.26 1.83
N LEU A 203 25.67 12.35 0.87
CA LEU A 203 24.55 11.61 0.30
C LEU A 203 24.28 10.36 1.15
N GLY A 204 23.02 10.14 1.51
CA GLY A 204 22.54 8.91 2.14
C GLY A 204 22.05 7.88 1.13
N ARG A 205 21.71 6.67 1.59
CA ARG A 205 21.14 5.63 0.73
C ARG A 205 19.65 5.85 0.53
N VAL A 206 19.19 5.60 -0.69
CA VAL A 206 17.77 5.61 -1.05
C VAL A 206 17.45 4.29 -1.74
N THR A 207 16.39 3.63 -1.29
CA THR A 207 15.84 2.44 -1.94
C THR A 207 14.40 2.71 -2.38
N ILE A 208 13.96 2.01 -3.42
CA ILE A 208 12.61 2.12 -3.95
C ILE A 208 11.88 0.84 -3.57
N ALA A 209 10.78 0.95 -2.85
CA ALA A 209 9.99 -0.22 -2.46
C ALA A 209 9.46 -0.96 -3.70
N PRO A 210 9.26 -2.28 -3.63
CA PRO A 210 8.56 -3.02 -4.67
C PRO A 210 7.22 -2.34 -5.01
N LEU A 211 6.94 -2.18 -6.30
CA LEU A 211 5.72 -1.55 -6.84
C LEU A 211 5.53 -0.05 -6.53
N ALA A 212 6.50 0.63 -5.90
CA ALA A 212 6.44 2.08 -5.75
C ALA A 212 6.39 2.78 -7.13
N ASN A 213 7.04 2.22 -8.13
CA ASN A 213 6.98 2.68 -9.52
C ASN A 213 5.99 1.87 -10.35
N ALA A 214 5.24 2.57 -11.20
CA ALA A 214 4.46 1.95 -12.25
C ALA A 214 5.41 1.29 -13.27
N VAL A 215 4.97 0.16 -13.84
CA VAL A 215 5.75 -0.59 -14.83
C VAL A 215 6.13 0.33 -16.01
N GLY A 216 7.43 0.39 -16.33
CA GLY A 216 7.96 1.21 -17.42
C GLY A 216 8.04 2.72 -17.13
N LYS A 217 7.69 3.16 -15.91
CA LYS A 217 7.77 4.57 -15.50
C LYS A 217 8.64 4.68 -14.25
N PRO A 218 9.98 4.69 -14.35
CA PRO A 218 10.82 4.85 -13.17
C PRO A 218 10.72 6.28 -12.60
N ILE A 219 11.00 6.42 -11.30
CA ILE A 219 11.36 7.73 -10.73
C ILE A 219 12.57 8.28 -11.49
N ARG A 220 12.58 9.59 -11.71
CA ARG A 220 13.64 10.28 -12.42
C ARG A 220 14.91 10.44 -11.57
N PRO A 221 16.11 10.40 -12.18
CA PRO A 221 17.37 10.55 -11.46
C PRO A 221 17.50 11.85 -10.66
N GLU A 222 16.89 12.93 -11.12
CA GLU A 222 16.92 14.24 -10.45
C GLU A 222 16.29 14.15 -9.06
N LEU A 223 15.13 13.49 -8.95
CA LEU A 223 14.48 13.25 -7.67
C LEU A 223 15.32 12.34 -6.77
N LEU A 224 15.86 11.24 -7.30
CA LEU A 224 16.68 10.30 -6.50
C LEU A 224 17.93 10.99 -5.93
N ARG A 225 18.57 11.86 -6.71
CA ARG A 225 19.72 12.65 -6.24
C ARG A 225 19.33 13.60 -5.12
N PHE A 226 18.21 14.30 -5.25
CA PHE A 226 17.71 15.19 -4.20
C PHE A 226 17.40 14.40 -2.93
N ILE A 227 16.66 13.29 -3.04
CA ILE A 227 16.30 12.43 -1.90
C ILE A 227 17.55 11.83 -1.24
N ALA A 228 18.61 11.52 -1.98
CA ALA A 228 19.87 11.06 -1.38
C ALA A 228 20.49 12.16 -0.50
N GLY A 229 20.41 13.43 -0.90
CA GLY A 229 20.78 14.55 -0.04
C GLY A 229 19.91 14.64 1.22
N VAL A 230 18.59 14.45 1.07
CA VAL A 230 17.65 14.40 2.21
C VAL A 230 18.00 13.26 3.17
N ALA A 231 18.27 12.05 2.65
CA ALA A 231 18.67 10.88 3.43
C ALA A 231 19.94 11.15 4.24
N GLY A 232 20.94 11.79 3.63
CA GLY A 232 22.18 12.17 4.29
C GLY A 232 21.96 13.19 5.41
N ILE A 233 21.14 14.22 5.18
CA ILE A 233 20.78 15.23 6.19
C ILE A 233 19.97 14.61 7.33
N ALA A 234 19.05 13.70 7.01
CA ALA A 234 18.25 12.98 7.99
C ALA A 234 19.09 11.97 8.80
N GLY A 235 20.28 11.61 8.31
CA GLY A 235 21.18 10.64 8.94
C GLY A 235 20.69 9.20 8.84
N ARG A 236 19.88 8.87 7.83
CA ARG A 236 19.26 7.55 7.72
C ARG A 236 18.97 7.17 6.27
N ASP A 237 19.08 5.87 5.98
CA ASP A 237 18.62 5.27 4.74
C ASP A 237 17.11 5.46 4.56
N LEU A 238 16.69 5.91 3.38
CA LEU A 238 15.28 6.17 3.07
C LEU A 238 14.72 5.13 2.10
N ILE A 239 13.45 4.80 2.29
CA ILE A 239 12.68 3.93 1.40
C ILE A 239 11.53 4.74 0.79
N ILE A 240 11.54 4.90 -0.53
CA ILE A 240 10.41 5.49 -1.26
C ILE A 240 9.32 4.43 -1.39
N THR A 241 8.20 4.62 -0.71
CA THR A 241 7.07 3.68 -0.68
C THR A 241 6.08 3.93 -1.81
N THR A 242 6.02 5.16 -2.32
CA THR A 242 5.18 5.51 -3.46
C THR A 242 5.94 6.43 -4.39
N GLY A 243 6.15 5.98 -5.62
CA GLY A 243 6.82 6.72 -6.70
C GLY A 243 5.82 7.04 -7.80
N THR A 244 6.12 6.60 -9.02
CA THR A 244 5.24 6.85 -10.19
C THR A 244 3.94 6.04 -10.18
N ASN A 245 3.79 5.07 -9.28
CA ASN A 245 2.57 4.28 -9.12
C ASN A 245 1.51 5.05 -8.32
N HIS A 246 1.18 6.26 -8.77
CA HIS A 246 0.25 7.18 -8.11
C HIS A 246 -0.83 7.68 -9.11
N SER A 247 -1.89 8.29 -8.58
CA SER A 247 -2.93 8.97 -9.36
C SER A 247 -2.34 9.95 -10.37
N GLU A 248 -2.82 9.89 -11.63
CA GLU A 248 -2.32 10.70 -12.76
C GLU A 248 -2.52 12.20 -12.58
N LEU A 249 -3.59 12.60 -11.88
CA LEU A 249 -3.96 14.00 -11.67
C LEU A 249 -3.95 14.36 -10.18
N THR A 250 -3.60 15.61 -9.90
CA THR A 250 -3.85 16.29 -8.62
C THR A 250 -5.35 16.63 -8.49
N SER A 251 -5.78 17.13 -7.32
CA SER A 251 -7.18 17.54 -7.06
C SER A 251 -7.58 18.72 -7.92
N SER A 252 -6.61 19.56 -8.27
CA SER A 252 -6.78 20.69 -9.18
C SER A 252 -6.78 20.27 -10.66
N GLY A 253 -6.72 18.97 -10.96
CA GLY A 253 -6.71 18.43 -12.32
C GLY A 253 -5.38 18.56 -13.06
N ASN A 254 -4.30 18.95 -12.38
CA ASN A 254 -2.97 19.01 -13.00
C ASN A 254 -2.31 17.64 -13.02
N VAL A 255 -1.39 17.38 -13.94
CA VAL A 255 -0.60 16.14 -13.91
C VAL A 255 0.20 16.08 -12.60
N SER A 256 0.12 14.94 -11.90
CA SER A 256 0.83 14.73 -10.64
C SER A 256 2.34 14.60 -10.87
N ASP A 257 3.14 15.24 -10.01
CA ASP A 257 4.60 15.14 -10.02
C ASP A 257 5.07 13.69 -9.82
N HIS A 258 4.27 12.85 -9.15
CA HIS A 258 4.53 11.41 -9.05
C HIS A 258 4.57 10.75 -10.43
N VAL A 259 3.58 11.00 -11.28
CA VAL A 259 3.42 10.28 -12.55
C VAL A 259 4.53 10.60 -13.55
N VAL A 260 5.13 11.79 -13.44
CA VAL A 260 6.30 12.18 -14.23
C VAL A 260 7.63 11.79 -13.56
N GLY A 261 7.58 11.06 -12.45
CA GLY A 261 8.75 10.54 -11.72
C GLY A 261 9.50 11.61 -10.93
N LEU A 262 8.86 12.72 -10.60
CA LEU A 262 9.44 13.83 -9.85
C LEU A 262 8.84 14.00 -8.45
N ALA A 263 8.08 13.03 -7.94
CA ALA A 263 7.72 12.98 -6.53
C ALA A 263 7.82 11.57 -5.94
N GLY A 264 7.98 11.53 -4.62
CA GLY A 264 8.04 10.30 -3.85
C GLY A 264 7.48 10.49 -2.44
N ASP A 265 6.75 9.49 -1.98
CA ASP A 265 6.24 9.42 -0.61
C ASP A 265 7.08 8.44 0.21
N PHE A 266 7.30 8.82 1.46
CA PHE A 266 8.05 8.05 2.44
C PHE A 266 7.11 7.61 3.54
N GLY A 267 6.54 6.42 3.38
CA GLY A 267 5.60 5.85 4.34
C GLY A 267 6.26 5.59 5.70
N SER A 268 5.51 5.90 6.74
CA SER A 268 5.85 5.75 8.16
C SER A 268 6.39 4.37 8.52
N LEU A 269 5.79 3.30 7.99
CA LEU A 269 6.22 1.92 8.24
C LEU A 269 7.61 1.62 7.68
N ALA A 270 7.80 1.84 6.37
CA ALA A 270 9.07 1.52 5.71
C ALA A 270 10.22 2.38 6.24
N ASN A 271 9.89 3.57 6.73
CA ASN A 271 10.85 4.52 7.29
C ASN A 271 10.76 4.62 8.82
N HIS A 272 10.16 3.63 9.49
CA HIS A 272 10.02 3.50 10.95
C HIS A 272 9.83 4.82 11.70
N PHE A 273 8.75 5.55 11.43
CA PHE A 273 8.39 6.76 12.17
C PHE A 273 6.92 6.75 12.63
N PRO A 274 6.60 7.30 13.81
CA PRO A 274 5.23 7.31 14.32
C PRO A 274 4.36 8.36 13.60
N LEU A 275 3.04 8.17 13.63
CA LEU A 275 2.07 9.04 12.92
C LEU A 275 1.91 10.42 13.56
N ASP A 276 2.24 10.55 14.84
CA ASP A 276 2.15 11.78 15.60
C ASP A 276 3.38 12.70 15.46
N GLY A 277 4.47 12.20 14.87
CA GLY A 277 5.70 12.97 14.69
C GLY A 277 6.97 12.12 14.67
N GLY A 278 7.99 12.55 15.42
CA GLY A 278 9.29 11.88 15.46
C GLY A 278 10.07 11.98 14.14
N PHE A 279 10.56 10.85 13.63
CA PHE A 279 11.41 10.84 12.45
C PHE A 279 10.70 11.35 11.17
N GLY A 280 9.37 11.29 11.07
CA GLY A 280 8.63 11.93 9.97
C GLY A 280 8.84 13.45 9.94
N THR A 281 8.82 14.10 11.11
CA THR A 281 9.15 15.53 11.26
C THR A 281 10.62 15.78 10.92
N LYS A 282 11.55 14.94 11.36
CA LYS A 282 12.97 15.02 11.00
C LYS A 282 13.17 14.92 9.50
N LEU A 283 12.48 14.00 8.84
CA LEU A 283 12.53 13.78 7.39
C LEU A 283 11.98 14.99 6.62
N ALA A 284 10.84 15.56 7.03
CA ALA A 284 10.31 16.77 6.44
C ALA A 284 11.27 17.97 6.62
N ALA A 285 11.85 18.13 7.82
CA ALA A 285 12.86 19.16 8.08
C ALA A 285 14.13 18.96 7.24
N ALA A 286 14.58 17.71 7.07
CA ALA A 286 15.70 17.38 6.18
C ALA A 286 15.39 17.72 4.72
N GLY A 287 14.15 17.50 4.25
CA GLY A 287 13.69 17.89 2.92
C GLY A 287 13.77 19.40 2.69
N LEU A 288 13.30 20.19 3.67
CA LEU A 288 13.38 21.65 3.62
C LEU A 288 14.84 22.14 3.66
N ARG A 289 15.67 21.53 4.50
CA ARG A 289 17.09 21.87 4.61
C ARG A 289 17.86 21.53 3.33
N ALA A 290 17.55 20.41 2.69
CA ALA A 290 18.09 20.05 1.37
C ALA A 290 17.71 21.07 0.29
N ALA A 291 16.59 21.78 0.45
CA ALA A 291 16.16 22.87 -0.42
C ALA A 291 16.75 24.24 -0.04
N GLY A 292 17.71 24.30 0.89
CA GLY A 292 18.40 25.53 1.29
C GLY A 292 17.73 26.33 2.42
N VAL A 293 16.70 25.79 3.07
CA VAL A 293 16.13 26.39 4.29
C VAL A 293 17.10 26.18 5.45
N ASP A 294 17.30 27.19 6.31
CA ASP A 294 18.13 27.05 7.50
C ASP A 294 17.53 26.01 8.48
N ALA A 295 18.37 25.41 9.32
CA ALA A 295 17.96 24.26 10.13
C ALA A 295 16.86 24.58 11.14
N GLU A 296 16.89 25.78 11.76
CA GLU A 296 15.90 26.19 12.75
C GLU A 296 14.54 26.42 12.09
N THR A 297 14.52 27.16 10.98
CA THR A 297 13.29 27.38 10.20
C THR A 297 12.73 26.07 9.65
N ALA A 298 13.58 25.17 9.15
CA ALA A 298 13.17 23.88 8.63
C ALA A 298 12.46 23.02 9.70
N TRP A 299 13.02 22.94 10.91
CA TRP A 299 12.39 22.24 12.03
C TRP A 299 11.06 22.86 12.44
N ARG A 300 11.01 24.19 12.58
CA ARG A 300 9.79 24.90 12.96
C ARG A 300 8.65 24.64 11.98
N LEU A 301 8.94 24.71 10.67
CA LEU A 301 7.95 24.45 9.61
C LEU A 301 7.50 22.99 9.62
N ALA A 302 8.43 22.03 9.64
CA ALA A 302 8.10 20.61 9.67
C ALA A 302 7.27 20.23 10.91
N ALA A 303 7.59 20.77 12.09
CA ALA A 303 6.86 20.51 13.33
C ALA A 303 5.43 21.05 13.30
N ALA A 304 5.21 22.20 12.65
CA ALA A 304 3.90 22.78 12.44
C ALA A 304 3.03 21.97 11.45
N GLY A 305 3.67 21.20 10.56
CA GLY A 305 3.00 20.50 9.47
C GLY A 305 2.50 21.46 8.38
N GLY A 306 1.81 20.90 7.39
CA GLY A 306 1.38 21.62 6.19
C GLY A 306 2.17 21.22 4.95
N GLY A 307 1.95 21.98 3.89
CA GLY A 307 2.73 21.91 2.66
C GLY A 307 3.63 23.13 2.53
N HIS A 308 4.85 22.91 2.05
CA HIS A 308 5.86 23.96 1.90
C HIS A 308 6.50 23.86 0.52
N ASN A 309 6.53 24.97 -0.22
CA ASN A 309 7.29 25.10 -1.45
C ASN A 309 8.53 25.98 -1.20
N VAL A 310 9.68 25.53 -1.70
CA VAL A 310 10.95 26.25 -1.68
C VAL A 310 11.49 26.30 -3.10
N CYS A 311 11.98 27.47 -3.53
CA CYS A 311 12.67 27.58 -4.82
C CYS A 311 14.17 27.39 -4.58
N HIS A 312 14.75 26.35 -5.17
CA HIS A 312 16.14 25.95 -4.99
C HIS A 312 16.73 25.52 -6.33
N ASP A 313 17.78 26.19 -6.79
CA ASP A 313 18.49 25.89 -8.05
C ASP A 313 17.56 25.75 -9.27
N GLY A 314 16.55 26.62 -9.37
CA GLY A 314 15.56 26.59 -10.45
C GLY A 314 14.47 25.52 -10.32
N TRP A 315 14.48 24.75 -9.23
CA TRP A 315 13.46 23.76 -8.88
C TRP A 315 12.57 24.26 -7.76
N ARG A 316 11.26 24.11 -7.93
CA ARG A 316 10.32 24.10 -6.81
C ARG A 316 10.46 22.74 -6.11
N VAL A 317 10.98 22.75 -4.90
CA VAL A 317 10.90 21.62 -3.97
C VAL A 317 9.62 21.77 -3.15
N GLN A 318 8.79 20.75 -3.15
CA GLN A 318 7.59 20.65 -2.33
C GLN A 318 7.80 19.61 -1.24
N VAL A 319 7.55 19.98 0.01
CA VAL A 319 7.55 19.06 1.16
C VAL A 319 6.18 19.14 1.83
N ILE A 320 5.51 18.02 2.03
CA ILE A 320 4.19 17.97 2.69
C ILE A 320 4.24 16.96 3.83
N TRP A 321 3.77 17.37 5.01
CA TRP A 321 3.75 16.55 6.21
C TRP A 321 2.63 16.98 7.16
N ARG A 322 1.92 16.01 7.76
CA ARG A 322 0.88 16.22 8.80
C ARG A 322 -0.20 17.24 8.42
N THR A 323 -0.70 17.16 7.20
CA THR A 323 -1.86 17.92 6.73
C THR A 323 -2.72 17.05 5.82
N GLY A 324 -4.03 17.25 5.84
CA GLY A 324 -4.96 16.49 5.00
C GLY A 324 -4.83 14.98 5.19
N ASP A 325 -4.39 14.28 4.15
CA ASP A 325 -4.12 12.84 4.11
C ASP A 325 -2.64 12.46 4.28
N HIS A 326 -1.75 13.42 4.61
CA HIS A 326 -0.30 13.21 4.76
C HIS A 326 0.14 12.99 6.22
N HIS A 327 -0.62 12.22 7.00
CA HIS A 327 -0.28 11.93 8.40
C HIS A 327 0.56 10.66 8.58
N ASP A 328 0.59 9.80 7.56
CA ASP A 328 1.27 8.51 7.59
C ASP A 328 2.45 8.41 6.63
N HIS A 329 2.77 9.50 5.93
CA HIS A 329 3.91 9.61 5.03
C HIS A 329 4.37 11.08 4.91
N VAL A 330 5.64 11.27 4.58
CA VAL A 330 6.17 12.55 4.09
C VAL A 330 6.17 12.52 2.57
N HIS A 331 5.69 13.58 1.93
CA HIS A 331 5.77 13.74 0.48
C HIS A 331 6.89 14.71 0.11
N ILE A 332 7.68 14.35 -0.91
CA ILE A 332 8.69 15.25 -1.51
C ILE A 332 8.52 15.25 -3.03
N GLY A 333 8.29 16.44 -3.60
CA GLY A 333 8.11 16.66 -5.03
C GLY A 333 9.05 17.72 -5.59
N LEU A 334 9.46 17.56 -6.86
CA LEU A 334 10.25 18.50 -7.62
C LEU A 334 9.47 18.99 -8.84
N LYS A 335 9.53 20.29 -9.12
CA LYS A 335 9.01 20.85 -10.36
C LYS A 335 9.94 21.91 -10.91
N HIS A 336 10.36 21.76 -12.16
CA HIS A 336 11.26 22.72 -12.80
C HIS A 336 10.55 24.06 -13.04
N GLY A 337 11.27 25.16 -12.84
CA GLY A 337 10.79 26.51 -13.09
C GLY A 337 10.12 27.14 -11.86
N CYS A 338 10.91 27.78 -11.02
CA CYS A 338 10.46 28.63 -9.92
C CYS A 338 11.28 29.93 -9.88
N SER A 339 10.71 30.98 -9.29
CA SER A 339 11.37 32.28 -9.13
C SER A 339 10.99 33.02 -7.85
N PHE A 340 10.30 32.35 -6.91
CA PHE A 340 9.93 32.96 -5.64
C PHE A 340 11.06 32.85 -4.61
N THR A 341 11.12 33.78 -3.68
CA THR A 341 12.07 33.77 -2.57
C THR A 341 11.42 33.24 -1.30
N GLY A 342 12.23 32.68 -0.39
CA GLY A 342 11.77 32.14 0.88
C GLY A 342 10.91 30.87 0.75
N VAL A 343 10.10 30.61 1.77
CA VAL A 343 9.24 29.42 1.86
C VAL A 343 7.77 29.82 1.72
N GLN A 344 7.07 29.24 0.75
CA GLN A 344 5.62 29.39 0.63
C GLN A 344 4.92 28.23 1.34
N THR A 345 4.16 28.53 2.39
CA THR A 345 3.42 27.53 3.17
C THR A 345 1.94 27.53 2.78
N PHE A 346 1.34 26.34 2.72
CA PHE A 346 -0.07 26.13 2.40
C PHE A 346 -0.65 24.97 3.22
N GLN A 347 -1.98 24.86 3.27
CA GLN A 347 -2.72 23.78 3.91
C GLN A 347 -3.47 22.98 2.84
N ILE A 348 -3.71 21.69 3.10
CA ILE A 348 -4.39 20.75 2.20
C ILE A 348 -5.68 20.24 2.85
#